data_AF-A0A240U956-F1
#
_entry.id   AF-A0A240U956-F1
#
_cell.length_a   1.000
_cell.length_b   1.000
_cell.length_c   1.000
_cell.angle_alpha   90.00
_cell.angle_beta   90.00
_cell.angle_gamma   90.00
#
_symmetry.space_group_name_H-M   'P 1'
#
loop_
_entity.id
_entity.type
_entity.pdbx_description
1 polymer ?
#
loop_
_entity_poly.entity_id
_entity_poly.type
_entity_poly.pdbx_seq_one_letter_code
_entity_poly.pdbx_strand_id
1 'polypeptide(L)'
;MKFKTVAAIVAGMFISAAVHAVPIVNTNVRPVILGGTPAGEQSLQTVLNSVFGTGAVSAANDQSAAGLWGSATGSATTIPTLIIEQTGGAASQKFGMWFGTDTSNLYTVDLFFGGAVGAPTTLQQSAVGIGIGAGQMIISGGPTFQSACGTQVNCGVFSNALINPTSFGFYFATGAGKIAYSIDSMNVGGATDFLAYQGGTSTNWIFGFEDGSDNDFQDMVVKVESIQVPEPGSLALLGLALAGVAATSRRKSRRQQDQA
;
A
#
# COMPACT_ATOMS: atom_id res chain seq x y z
N MET A 1 -16.12 -16.80 -75.16
CA MET A 1 -16.65 -16.45 -73.83
C MET A 1 -15.91 -17.27 -72.78
N LYS A 2 -15.14 -16.63 -71.89
CA LYS A 2 -14.64 -17.19 -70.60
C LYS A 2 -13.82 -16.09 -69.90
N PHE A 3 -14.51 -15.31 -69.07
CA PHE A 3 -13.90 -14.37 -68.13
C PHE A 3 -13.19 -15.17 -67.03
N LYS A 4 -11.92 -14.87 -66.75
CA LYS A 4 -11.20 -15.40 -65.60
C LYS A 4 -11.35 -14.42 -64.44
N THR A 5 -12.05 -14.84 -63.41
CA THR A 5 -12.30 -14.09 -62.18
C THR A 5 -11.01 -14.00 -61.36
N VAL A 6 -10.56 -12.79 -61.04
CA VAL A 6 -9.49 -12.54 -60.08
C VAL A 6 -10.13 -12.46 -58.70
N ALA A 7 -9.81 -13.41 -57.81
CA ALA A 7 -10.19 -13.34 -56.41
C ALA A 7 -9.06 -12.66 -55.63
N ALA A 8 -9.27 -11.41 -55.20
CA ALA A 8 -8.40 -10.73 -54.26
C ALA A 8 -8.74 -11.21 -52.84
N ILE A 9 -7.82 -11.93 -52.20
CA ILE A 9 -7.90 -12.26 -50.78
C ILE A 9 -7.33 -11.07 -50.01
N VAL A 10 -8.20 -10.27 -49.41
CA VAL A 10 -7.80 -9.28 -48.41
C VAL A 10 -7.73 -10.01 -47.07
N ALA A 11 -6.52 -10.39 -46.67
CA ALA A 11 -6.26 -10.85 -45.31
C ALA A 11 -6.29 -9.63 -44.38
N GLY A 12 -7.44 -9.38 -43.75
CA GLY A 12 -7.57 -8.38 -42.69
C GLY A 12 -6.72 -8.79 -41.49
N MET A 13 -5.63 -8.07 -41.28
CA MET A 13 -4.81 -8.19 -40.07
C MET A 13 -5.57 -7.51 -38.93
N PHE A 14 -6.35 -8.28 -38.18
CA PHE A 14 -6.94 -7.81 -36.94
C PHE A 14 -5.82 -7.66 -35.91
N ILE A 15 -5.39 -6.42 -35.66
CA ILE A 15 -4.60 -6.08 -34.48
C ILE A 15 -5.57 -6.11 -33.30
N SER A 16 -5.72 -7.27 -32.66
CA SER A 16 -6.34 -7.34 -31.35
C SER A 16 -5.39 -6.63 -30.38
N ALA A 17 -5.78 -5.43 -29.93
CA ALA A 17 -5.14 -4.81 -28.77
C ALA A 17 -5.43 -5.70 -27.55
N ALA A 18 -4.51 -6.59 -27.22
CA ALA A 18 -4.54 -7.27 -25.94
C ALA A 18 -4.34 -6.21 -24.86
N VAL A 19 -5.39 -5.92 -24.10
CA VAL A 19 -5.26 -5.14 -22.86
C VAL A 19 -4.49 -6.03 -21.89
N HIS A 20 -3.17 -5.85 -21.84
CA HIS A 20 -2.33 -6.52 -20.86
C HIS A 20 -2.58 -5.87 -19.50
N ALA A 21 -2.87 -6.69 -18.49
CA ALA A 21 -2.93 -6.24 -17.11
C ALA A 21 -1.60 -5.56 -16.74
N VAL A 22 -1.66 -4.30 -16.30
CA VAL A 22 -0.47 -3.54 -15.91
C VAL A 22 -0.12 -3.93 -14.48
N PRO A 23 1.01 -4.63 -14.25
CA PRO A 23 1.36 -5.08 -12.91
C PRO A 23 1.58 -3.88 -11.99
N ILE A 24 1.23 -4.05 -10.73
CA ILE A 24 1.55 -3.06 -9.70
C ILE A 24 3.06 -3.09 -9.46
N VAL A 25 3.71 -1.96 -9.67
CA VAL A 25 5.13 -1.77 -9.38
C VAL A 25 5.25 -0.62 -8.40
N ASN A 26 5.82 -0.89 -7.23
CA ASN A 26 6.14 0.15 -6.27
C ASN A 26 7.33 0.97 -6.79
N THR A 27 7.07 2.21 -7.19
CA THR A 27 8.06 3.17 -7.72
C THR A 27 8.21 4.39 -6.82
N ASN A 28 7.85 4.29 -5.54
CA ASN A 28 7.94 5.41 -4.61
C ASN A 28 9.40 5.90 -4.52
N VAL A 29 9.61 7.18 -4.79
CA VAL A 29 10.92 7.84 -4.64
C VAL A 29 10.86 8.75 -3.43
N ARG A 30 11.73 8.51 -2.44
CA ARG A 30 11.78 9.25 -1.18
C ARG A 30 13.24 9.62 -0.85
N PRO A 31 13.49 10.74 -0.12
CA PRO A 31 12.49 11.67 0.41
C PRO A 31 11.96 12.66 -0.64
N VAL A 32 10.78 13.23 -0.38
CA VAL A 32 10.22 14.41 -1.06
C VAL A 32 10.23 15.62 -0.12
N ILE A 33 10.16 16.81 -0.71
CA ILE A 33 10.08 18.06 0.04
C ILE A 33 8.67 18.19 0.63
N LEU A 34 8.62 18.49 1.93
CA LEU A 34 7.37 18.78 2.63
C LEU A 34 6.98 20.26 2.47
N GLY A 35 5.69 20.48 2.31
CA GLY A 35 5.01 21.76 2.42
C GLY A 35 5.07 22.35 3.82
N GLY A 36 4.62 23.60 3.91
CA GLY A 36 4.45 24.27 5.20
C GLY A 36 3.10 23.90 5.82
N THR A 37 3.09 23.62 7.12
CA THR A 37 1.85 23.34 7.86
C THR A 37 0.95 24.59 7.91
N PRO A 38 -0.33 24.47 7.49
CA PRO A 38 -1.33 25.52 7.61
C PRO A 38 -1.54 26.00 9.05
N ALA A 39 -1.99 27.23 9.19
CA ALA A 39 -2.22 27.83 10.51
C ALA A 39 -3.39 27.14 11.23
N GLY A 40 -3.13 26.60 12.41
CA GLY A 40 -4.14 25.91 13.24
C GLY A 40 -4.09 24.39 13.16
N GLU A 41 -3.19 23.83 12.35
CA GLU A 41 -2.98 22.40 12.20
C GLU A 41 -1.71 21.93 12.92
N GLN A 42 -1.62 20.63 13.16
CA GLN A 42 -0.41 20.02 13.69
C GLN A 42 0.49 19.59 12.54
N SER A 43 1.77 19.96 12.57
CA SER A 43 2.70 19.49 11.56
C SER A 43 2.88 17.97 11.64
N LEU A 44 3.12 17.33 10.50
CA LEU A 44 3.48 15.92 10.44
C LEU A 44 4.63 15.55 11.39
N GLN A 45 5.63 16.43 11.52
CA GLN A 45 6.73 16.23 12.47
C GLN A 45 6.26 16.20 13.93
N THR A 46 5.27 17.01 14.29
CA THR A 46 4.66 17.00 15.64
C THR A 46 3.95 15.68 15.90
N VAL A 47 3.21 15.17 14.91
CA VAL A 47 2.54 13.87 15.00
C VAL A 47 3.55 12.74 15.15
N LEU A 48 4.60 12.71 14.32
CA LEU A 48 5.68 11.71 14.41
C LEU A 48 6.36 11.74 15.79
N ASN A 49 6.68 12.92 16.31
CA ASN A 49 7.26 13.08 17.64
C ASN A 49 6.32 12.57 18.75
N SER A 50 5.00 12.73 18.60
CA SER A 50 4.03 12.26 19.58
C SER A 50 3.92 10.74 19.65
N VAL A 51 4.16 10.05 18.54
CA VAL A 51 4.03 8.59 18.44
C VAL A 51 5.36 7.86 18.65
N PHE A 52 6.44 8.34 18.03
CA PHE A 52 7.77 7.70 18.11
C PHE A 52 8.69 8.30 19.16
N GLY A 53 8.35 9.46 19.72
CA GLY A 53 9.21 10.25 20.58
C GLY A 53 9.98 11.32 19.81
N THR A 54 10.28 12.43 20.48
CA THR A 54 10.94 13.58 19.87
C THR A 54 12.31 13.21 19.30
N GLY A 55 12.51 13.49 18.01
CA GLY A 55 13.78 13.27 17.32
C GLY A 55 14.06 11.81 16.93
N ALA A 56 13.13 10.89 17.18
CA ALA A 56 13.27 9.50 16.76
C ALA A 56 13.08 9.31 15.25
N VAL A 57 12.20 10.11 14.65
CA VAL A 57 11.89 10.08 13.21
C VAL A 57 11.75 11.52 12.71
N SER A 58 12.42 11.83 11.60
CA SER A 58 12.36 13.08 10.88
C SER A 58 11.38 12.98 9.71
N ALA A 59 10.36 13.84 9.69
CA ALA A 59 9.40 13.93 8.58
C ALA A 59 10.11 14.20 7.24
N ALA A 60 11.16 15.02 7.26
CA ALA A 60 11.89 15.39 6.05
C ALA A 60 12.85 14.29 5.56
N ASN A 61 13.44 13.51 6.47
CA ASN A 61 14.59 12.65 6.13
C ASN A 61 14.28 11.15 6.18
N ASP A 62 13.32 10.72 7.00
CA ASP A 62 13.09 9.30 7.30
C ASP A 62 11.87 8.73 6.56
N GLN A 63 11.58 9.29 5.39
CA GLN A 63 10.50 8.81 4.51
C GLN A 63 10.89 7.48 3.87
N SER A 64 10.04 6.46 4.07
CA SER A 64 10.21 5.14 3.48
C SER A 64 9.63 5.05 2.08
N ALA A 65 10.35 4.36 1.18
CA ALA A 65 9.87 4.02 -0.16
C ALA A 65 8.89 2.82 -0.16
N ALA A 66 8.48 2.30 0.99
CA ALA A 66 7.48 1.23 1.07
C ALA A 66 6.11 1.71 0.55
N GLY A 67 5.45 0.86 -0.23
CA GLY A 67 4.09 1.10 -0.73
C GLY A 67 3.20 -0.15 -0.71
N LEU A 68 3.77 -1.29 -0.32
CA LEU A 68 3.12 -2.58 -0.12
C LEU A 68 3.58 -3.20 1.19
N TRP A 69 2.67 -3.86 1.86
CA TRP A 69 2.91 -4.58 3.09
C TRP A 69 2.29 -5.97 3.03
N GLY A 70 2.87 -6.86 3.82
CA GLY A 70 2.23 -8.09 4.25
C GLY A 70 2.08 -8.08 5.76
N SER A 71 1.40 -9.06 6.30
CA SER A 71 1.36 -9.23 7.75
C SER A 71 2.72 -9.62 8.31
N ALA A 72 3.03 -9.10 9.48
CA ALA A 72 4.19 -9.50 10.28
C ALA A 72 4.01 -10.86 10.97
N THR A 73 2.80 -11.41 11.02
CA THR A 73 2.48 -12.67 11.70
C THR A 73 1.84 -13.67 10.72
N GLY A 74 1.90 -14.97 11.05
CA GLY A 74 1.35 -16.04 10.21
C GLY A 74 -0.18 -16.04 10.09
N SER A 75 -0.88 -15.35 10.98
CA SER A 75 -2.31 -15.03 10.86
C SER A 75 -2.42 -13.51 10.97
N ALA A 76 -2.81 -12.86 9.88
CA ALA A 76 -2.64 -11.43 9.79
C ALA A 76 -3.57 -10.68 10.73
N THR A 77 -3.01 -10.12 11.79
CA THR A 77 -3.66 -9.07 12.55
C THR A 77 -3.03 -7.76 12.14
N THR A 78 -3.81 -6.82 11.60
CA THR A 78 -3.36 -5.45 11.38
C THR A 78 -4.19 -4.55 12.27
N ILE A 79 -3.54 -3.58 12.92
CA ILE A 79 -4.24 -2.61 13.77
C ILE A 79 -3.99 -1.20 13.22
N PRO A 80 -4.81 -0.73 12.28
CA PRO A 80 -4.82 0.66 11.90
C PRO A 80 -5.49 1.48 13.01
N THR A 81 -4.81 2.55 13.38
CA THR A 81 -5.27 3.54 14.35
C THR A 81 -5.16 4.91 13.68
N LEU A 82 -6.30 5.51 13.38
CA LEU A 82 -6.34 6.91 12.96
C LEU A 82 -5.73 7.78 14.06
N ILE A 83 -4.82 8.69 13.70
CA ILE A 83 -4.17 9.58 14.66
C ILE A 83 -4.74 10.99 14.55
N ILE A 84 -4.80 11.51 13.32
CA ILE A 84 -5.43 12.80 12.98
C ILE A 84 -6.06 12.74 11.59
N GLU A 85 -7.06 13.59 11.38
CA GLU A 85 -7.63 13.91 10.07
C GLU A 85 -7.91 15.42 10.06
N GLN A 86 -7.16 16.18 9.27
CA GLN A 86 -7.02 17.65 9.39
C GLN A 86 -7.35 18.36 8.10
N THR A 87 -8.49 18.03 7.50
CA THR A 87 -8.94 18.60 6.23
C THR A 87 -10.40 19.04 6.31
N GLY A 88 -10.77 20.04 5.52
CA GLY A 88 -12.15 20.51 5.38
C GLY A 88 -13.14 19.43 4.90
N GLY A 89 -12.66 18.31 4.35
CA GLY A 89 -13.47 17.19 3.86
C GLY A 89 -13.62 16.02 4.85
N ALA A 90 -13.05 16.10 6.05
CA ALA A 90 -12.92 14.99 6.99
C ALA A 90 -14.22 14.18 7.20
N ALA A 91 -15.38 14.83 7.25
CA ALA A 91 -16.68 14.17 7.47
C ALA A 91 -17.11 13.18 6.37
N SER A 92 -16.54 13.24 5.17
CA SER A 92 -16.89 12.37 4.03
C SER A 92 -15.73 11.51 3.52
N GLN A 93 -14.57 11.66 4.13
CA GLN A 93 -13.35 10.98 3.76
C GLN A 93 -13.31 9.54 4.25
N LYS A 94 -12.41 8.76 3.65
CA LYS A 94 -12.26 7.35 3.99
C LYS A 94 -10.80 6.94 3.95
N PHE A 95 -10.41 6.12 4.91
CA PHE A 95 -9.14 5.40 4.86
C PHE A 95 -9.42 3.91 4.72
N GLY A 96 -8.66 3.23 3.87
CA GLY A 96 -8.92 1.84 3.53
C GLY A 96 -7.69 1.05 3.12
N MET A 97 -7.92 -0.23 2.84
CA MET A 97 -6.93 -1.15 2.30
C MET A 97 -7.28 -1.53 0.87
N TRP A 98 -6.29 -1.74 0.03
CA TRP A 98 -6.48 -2.28 -1.31
C TRP A 98 -5.67 -3.56 -1.51
N PHE A 99 -6.22 -4.44 -2.33
CA PHE A 99 -5.65 -5.72 -2.72
C PHE A 99 -5.66 -5.84 -4.25
N GLY A 100 -4.63 -6.44 -4.82
CA GLY A 100 -4.54 -6.65 -6.26
C GLY A 100 -3.11 -6.85 -6.72
N THR A 101 -2.95 -7.31 -7.96
CA THR A 101 -1.65 -7.47 -8.62
C THR A 101 -1.51 -6.61 -9.86
N ASP A 102 -2.60 -6.00 -10.32
CA ASP A 102 -2.64 -5.10 -11.47
C ASP A 102 -3.50 -3.88 -11.17
N THR A 103 -3.19 -2.76 -11.81
CA THR A 103 -3.84 -1.47 -11.53
C THR A 103 -5.28 -1.37 -12.07
N SER A 104 -5.72 -2.36 -12.85
CA SER A 104 -7.07 -2.38 -13.45
C SER A 104 -8.06 -3.24 -12.66
N ASN A 105 -7.58 -4.06 -11.72
CA ASN A 105 -8.39 -4.99 -10.95
C ASN A 105 -7.98 -4.95 -9.46
N LEU A 106 -8.24 -3.81 -8.84
CA LEU A 106 -8.07 -3.62 -7.41
C LEU A 106 -9.38 -3.96 -6.67
N TYR A 107 -9.23 -4.60 -5.51
CA TYR A 107 -10.29 -4.71 -4.53
C TYR A 107 -9.99 -3.80 -3.35
N THR A 108 -10.85 -2.82 -3.11
CA THR A 108 -10.71 -1.88 -1.99
C THR A 108 -11.70 -2.22 -0.87
N VAL A 109 -11.26 -2.03 0.36
CA VAL A 109 -12.08 -2.17 1.56
C VAL A 109 -11.87 -0.94 2.42
N ASP A 110 -12.93 -0.13 2.58
CA ASP A 110 -12.94 1.00 3.51
C ASP A 110 -12.75 0.47 4.94
N LEU A 111 -11.95 1.16 5.76
CA LEU A 111 -11.74 0.83 7.18
C LEU A 111 -12.38 1.88 8.09
N PHE A 112 -11.99 3.14 7.88
CA PHE A 112 -12.53 4.32 8.55
C PHE A 112 -13.41 5.09 7.57
N PHE A 113 -14.52 5.62 8.09
CA PHE A 113 -15.35 6.62 7.41
C PHE A 113 -15.21 7.96 8.11
N GLY A 114 -15.59 9.07 7.48
CA GLY A 114 -15.44 10.42 8.02
C GLY A 114 -16.11 10.75 9.36
N GLY A 115 -16.77 9.79 10.01
CA GLY A 115 -17.09 9.90 11.45
C GLY A 115 -15.91 9.54 12.36
N ALA A 116 -14.95 8.76 11.88
CA ALA A 116 -13.68 8.51 12.52
C ALA A 116 -12.78 9.68 12.13
N VAL A 117 -12.93 10.79 12.85
CA VAL A 117 -12.12 11.99 12.67
C VAL A 117 -11.43 12.33 13.98
N GLY A 118 -10.15 12.72 13.91
CA GLY A 118 -9.52 13.48 14.98
C GLY A 118 -9.93 14.95 14.91
N ALA A 119 -9.85 15.69 16.01
CA ALA A 119 -9.90 17.15 15.92
C ALA A 119 -8.55 17.66 15.38
N PRO A 120 -8.49 18.79 14.64
CA PRO A 120 -7.27 19.32 14.01
C PRO A 120 -6.14 19.69 14.99
N THR A 121 -6.41 19.63 16.29
CA THR A 121 -5.43 19.94 17.34
C THR A 121 -5.38 18.89 18.45
N THR A 122 -6.18 17.81 18.35
CA THR A 122 -6.24 16.76 19.39
C THR A 122 -6.04 15.40 18.75
N LEU A 123 -5.00 14.68 19.22
CA LEU A 123 -4.78 13.29 18.85
C LEU A 123 -5.95 12.45 19.39
N GLN A 124 -6.84 12.01 18.51
CA GLN A 124 -7.93 11.10 18.86
C GLN A 124 -7.82 9.84 18.02
N GLN A 125 -7.84 8.71 18.72
CA GLN A 125 -7.47 7.42 18.15
C GLN A 125 -8.71 6.56 17.93
N SER A 126 -9.24 6.56 16.71
CA SER A 126 -10.13 5.49 16.27
C SER A 126 -9.28 4.32 15.82
N ALA A 127 -9.51 3.12 16.37
CA ALA A 127 -8.73 1.93 16.07
C ALA A 127 -9.61 0.81 15.52
N VAL A 128 -9.06 0.05 14.59
CA VAL A 128 -9.72 -1.09 13.93
C VAL A 128 -8.87 -2.34 14.12
N GLY A 129 -9.50 -3.44 14.50
CA GLY A 129 -8.90 -4.76 14.49
C GLY A 129 -9.19 -5.46 13.16
N ILE A 130 -8.16 -5.83 12.42
CA ILE A 130 -8.28 -6.50 11.12
C ILE A 130 -7.70 -7.90 11.19
N GLY A 131 -8.47 -8.90 10.77
CA GLY A 131 -7.99 -10.25 10.47
C GLY A 131 -7.93 -10.48 8.96
N ILE A 132 -6.80 -10.90 8.40
CA ILE A 132 -6.69 -11.22 6.96
C ILE A 132 -6.28 -12.68 6.77
N GLY A 133 -7.12 -13.42 6.06
CA GLY A 133 -6.83 -14.74 5.50
C GLY A 133 -6.85 -14.69 3.98
N ALA A 134 -6.31 -15.72 3.33
CA ALA A 134 -6.41 -15.82 1.87
C ALA A 134 -7.90 -15.86 1.47
N GLY A 135 -8.33 -14.88 0.68
CA GLY A 135 -9.71 -14.75 0.20
C GLY A 135 -10.69 -14.09 1.16
N GLN A 136 -10.29 -13.75 2.39
CA GLN A 136 -11.19 -13.21 3.41
C GLN A 136 -10.52 -12.17 4.32
N MET A 137 -11.26 -11.11 4.64
CA MET A 137 -10.89 -10.10 5.61
C MET A 137 -12.01 -9.92 6.62
N ILE A 138 -11.66 -9.80 7.90
CA ILE A 138 -12.59 -9.51 8.99
C ILE A 138 -12.21 -8.17 9.59
N ILE A 139 -13.19 -7.28 9.71
CA ILE A 139 -13.03 -5.96 10.33
C ILE A 139 -13.87 -5.92 11.60
N SER A 140 -13.25 -5.47 12.69
CA SER A 140 -13.85 -5.34 14.01
C SER A 140 -13.50 -4.01 14.66
N GLY A 141 -14.32 -3.59 15.62
CA GLY A 141 -14.08 -2.39 16.41
C GLY A 141 -12.98 -2.64 17.43
N GLY A 142 -12.04 -1.70 17.52
CA GLY A 142 -10.97 -1.72 18.50
C GLY A 142 -9.89 -2.79 18.23
N PRO A 143 -8.72 -2.67 18.88
CA PRO A 143 -7.55 -3.51 18.61
C PRO A 143 -7.70 -4.96 19.10
N THR A 144 -8.72 -5.28 19.91
CA THR A 144 -8.89 -6.59 20.57
C THR A 144 -10.04 -7.44 20.01
N PHE A 145 -10.66 -7.06 18.89
CA PHE A 145 -11.82 -7.76 18.30
C PHE A 145 -13.04 -7.89 19.23
N GLN A 146 -13.15 -7.02 20.24
CA GLN A 146 -14.18 -7.09 21.29
C GLN A 146 -15.08 -5.84 21.35
N SER A 147 -14.81 -4.81 20.56
CA SER A 147 -15.58 -3.56 20.62
C SER A 147 -16.68 -3.55 19.56
N ALA A 148 -17.86 -3.05 19.95
CA ALA A 148 -18.92 -2.74 18.99
C ALA A 148 -18.41 -1.71 17.99
N CYS A 149 -18.69 -1.94 16.72
CA CYS A 149 -18.35 -1.00 15.68
C CYS A 149 -19.39 0.12 15.68
N GLY A 150 -18.96 1.34 16.01
CA GLY A 150 -19.77 2.51 15.74
C GLY A 150 -19.98 2.71 14.24
N THR A 151 -20.65 3.78 13.85
CA THR A 151 -20.90 4.12 12.43
C THR A 151 -19.66 4.57 11.66
N GLN A 152 -18.54 4.72 12.36
CA GLN A 152 -17.28 5.26 11.88
C GLN A 152 -16.28 4.18 11.41
N VAL A 153 -16.59 2.89 11.64
CA VAL A 153 -15.75 1.75 11.24
C VAL A 153 -16.56 0.77 10.38
N ASN A 154 -15.97 0.32 9.28
CA ASN A 154 -16.60 -0.60 8.33
C ASN A 154 -16.52 -2.07 8.76
N CYS A 155 -17.16 -2.43 9.86
CA CYS A 155 -17.08 -3.80 10.36
C CYS A 155 -17.85 -4.82 9.53
N GLY A 156 -17.30 -6.03 9.47
CA GLY A 156 -17.92 -7.13 8.75
C GLY A 156 -16.90 -8.17 8.30
N VAL A 157 -17.40 -9.11 7.51
CA VAL A 157 -16.58 -10.12 6.82
C VAL A 157 -16.66 -9.84 5.32
N PHE A 158 -15.50 -9.65 4.71
CA PHE A 158 -15.31 -9.35 3.31
C PHE A 158 -14.67 -10.54 2.63
N SER A 159 -15.20 -10.97 1.49
CA SER A 159 -14.69 -12.13 0.75
C SER A 159 -14.42 -11.76 -0.69
N ASN A 160 -13.17 -11.93 -1.12
CA ASN A 160 -12.72 -11.70 -2.49
C ASN A 160 -11.39 -12.45 -2.70
N ALA A 161 -11.22 -13.13 -3.83
CA ALA A 161 -10.03 -13.91 -4.15
C ALA A 161 -8.72 -13.09 -4.17
N LEU A 162 -8.81 -11.76 -4.35
CA LEU A 162 -7.66 -10.85 -4.30
C LEU A 162 -7.15 -10.60 -2.88
N ILE A 163 -7.97 -10.83 -1.84
CA ILE A 163 -7.57 -10.59 -0.44
C ILE A 163 -6.42 -11.55 -0.10
N ASN A 164 -5.27 -10.96 0.22
CA ASN A 164 -4.04 -11.69 0.48
C ASN A 164 -3.33 -11.10 1.72
N PRO A 165 -3.05 -11.91 2.76
CA PRO A 165 -2.34 -11.43 3.95
C PRO A 165 -0.87 -11.07 3.70
N THR A 166 -0.27 -11.46 2.57
CA THR A 166 1.15 -11.20 2.28
C THR A 166 1.38 -10.01 1.34
N SER A 167 0.32 -9.40 0.81
CA SER A 167 0.43 -8.28 -0.13
C SER A 167 -0.85 -7.46 -0.18
N PHE A 168 -0.78 -6.27 0.41
CA PHE A 168 -1.81 -5.24 0.39
C PHE A 168 -1.18 -3.86 0.48
N GLY A 169 -1.92 -2.84 0.06
CA GLY A 169 -1.56 -1.44 0.32
C GLY A 169 -2.71 -0.70 0.99
N PHE A 170 -2.51 0.60 1.16
CA PHE A 170 -3.47 1.49 1.82
C PHE A 170 -3.90 2.59 0.86
N TYR A 171 -5.08 3.12 1.09
CA TYR A 171 -5.55 4.29 0.37
C TYR A 171 -6.30 5.25 1.29
N PHE A 172 -6.37 6.48 0.83
CA PHE A 172 -7.18 7.55 1.37
C PHE A 172 -8.05 8.11 0.25
N ALA A 173 -9.36 8.12 0.45
CA ALA A 173 -10.32 8.73 -0.46
C ALA A 173 -10.75 10.09 0.12
N THR A 174 -10.47 11.15 -0.62
CA THR A 174 -10.81 12.51 -0.22
C THR A 174 -12.33 12.73 -0.33
N GLY A 175 -12.86 13.73 0.38
CA GLY A 175 -14.27 14.11 0.28
C GLY A 175 -14.68 14.57 -1.13
N ALA A 176 -13.71 14.97 -1.96
CA ALA A 176 -13.89 15.33 -3.36
C ALA A 176 -13.78 14.14 -4.34
N GLY A 177 -13.50 12.93 -3.84
CA GLY A 177 -13.43 11.70 -4.65
C GLY A 177 -12.06 11.37 -5.25
N LYS A 178 -11.00 12.15 -4.95
CA LYS A 178 -9.61 11.74 -5.25
C LYS A 178 -9.28 10.52 -4.40
N ILE A 179 -8.60 9.53 -4.97
CA ILE A 179 -8.04 8.41 -4.21
C ILE A 179 -6.52 8.50 -4.26
N ALA A 180 -5.92 8.67 -3.09
CA ALA A 180 -4.49 8.59 -2.86
C ALA A 180 -4.14 7.17 -2.41
N TYR A 181 -3.34 6.47 -3.21
CA TYR A 181 -2.81 5.14 -2.92
C TYR A 181 -1.41 5.24 -2.31
N SER A 182 -1.04 4.22 -1.54
CA SER A 182 0.30 4.05 -0.97
C SER A 182 1.42 3.83 -2.01
N ILE A 183 1.09 3.85 -3.30
CA ILE A 183 2.03 3.70 -4.42
C ILE A 183 1.83 4.86 -5.40
N ASP A 184 2.88 5.63 -5.64
CA ASP A 184 2.86 6.82 -6.48
C ASP A 184 2.38 6.51 -7.91
N SER A 185 2.81 5.39 -8.50
CA SER A 185 2.41 4.99 -9.87
C SER A 185 0.91 4.71 -10.04
N MET A 186 0.18 4.54 -8.94
CA MET A 186 -1.27 4.37 -8.93
C MET A 186 -2.03 5.69 -8.73
N ASN A 187 -1.32 6.76 -8.34
CA ASN A 187 -1.88 8.09 -8.15
C ASN A 187 -1.95 8.85 -9.47
N VAL A 188 -2.86 9.82 -9.55
CA VAL A 188 -3.06 10.62 -10.76
C VAL A 188 -1.74 11.30 -11.16
N GLY A 189 -1.27 11.00 -12.37
CA GLY A 189 -0.02 11.56 -12.89
C GLY A 189 1.25 11.07 -12.18
N GLY A 190 1.17 10.02 -11.36
CA GLY A 190 2.32 9.55 -10.58
C GLY A 190 2.59 10.38 -9.32
N ALA A 191 1.59 11.11 -8.81
CA ALA A 191 1.76 12.05 -7.70
C ALA A 191 2.17 11.36 -6.39
N THR A 192 2.96 12.08 -5.59
CA THR A 192 3.27 11.70 -4.23
C THR A 192 2.15 12.17 -3.31
N ASP A 193 1.15 11.32 -3.10
CA ASP A 193 0.01 11.60 -2.21
C ASP A 193 0.10 10.83 -0.88
N PHE A 194 1.23 10.13 -0.64
CA PHE A 194 1.42 9.23 0.49
C PHE A 194 2.87 9.20 0.97
N LEU A 195 3.07 9.28 2.28
CA LEU A 195 4.35 9.04 2.95
C LEU A 195 4.22 7.95 4.02
N ALA A 196 5.25 7.10 4.11
CA ALA A 196 5.36 6.09 5.15
C ALA A 196 6.59 6.35 6.01
N TYR A 197 6.47 6.12 7.31
CA TYR A 197 7.53 6.25 8.30
C TYR A 197 7.56 5.04 9.21
N GLN A 198 8.76 4.66 9.64
CA GLN A 198 8.98 3.57 10.57
C GLN A 198 9.91 4.02 11.70
N GLY A 199 9.46 3.92 12.95
CA GLY A 199 10.23 4.30 14.15
C GLY A 199 11.28 3.27 14.58
N GLY A 200 11.96 2.60 13.64
CA GLY A 200 12.98 1.58 13.93
C GLY A 200 12.47 0.20 14.33
N THR A 201 11.17 0.02 14.59
CA THR A 201 10.53 -1.29 14.73
C THR A 201 9.96 -1.76 13.40
N SER A 202 10.28 -2.98 12.95
CA SER A 202 9.93 -3.46 11.60
C SER A 202 8.41 -3.57 11.33
N THR A 203 7.58 -3.55 12.39
CA THR A 203 6.15 -3.86 12.31
C THR A 203 5.20 -2.68 12.55
N ASN A 204 5.71 -1.51 12.95
CA ASN A 204 4.90 -0.34 13.28
C ASN A 204 5.23 0.82 12.35
N TRP A 205 4.20 1.39 11.76
CA TRP A 205 4.28 2.38 10.71
C TRP A 205 3.41 3.57 11.02
N ILE A 206 3.81 4.74 10.52
CA ILE A 206 2.92 5.90 10.36
C ILE A 206 2.78 6.17 8.87
N PHE A 207 1.55 6.42 8.45
CA PHE A 207 1.16 6.81 7.11
C PHE A 207 0.59 8.22 7.15
N GLY A 208 1.11 9.10 6.32
CA GLY A 208 0.55 10.44 6.06
C GLY A 208 0.06 10.52 4.63
N PHE A 209 -1.10 11.11 4.40
CA PHE A 209 -1.70 11.29 3.08
C PHE A 209 -1.97 12.75 2.77
N GLU A 210 -2.02 13.04 1.46
CA GLU A 210 -2.41 14.33 0.89
C GLU A 210 -3.80 14.25 0.27
N ASP A 211 -4.63 15.22 0.61
CA ASP A 211 -5.91 15.46 -0.02
C ASP A 211 -5.82 16.53 -1.14
N GLY A 212 -4.75 17.34 -1.10
CA GLY A 212 -4.58 18.54 -1.89
C GLY A 212 -3.24 18.63 -2.63
N SER A 213 -2.59 19.79 -2.49
CA SER A 213 -1.39 20.19 -3.28
C SER A 213 -0.34 20.97 -2.48
N ASP A 214 -0.57 21.16 -1.18
CA ASP A 214 0.33 21.79 -0.22
C ASP A 214 1.48 20.87 0.20
N ASN A 215 1.35 19.54 0.07
CA ASN A 215 2.42 18.55 0.28
C ASN A 215 2.92 18.45 1.73
N ASP A 216 2.06 18.65 2.72
CA ASP A 216 2.39 18.62 4.15
C ASP A 216 2.10 17.28 4.87
N PHE A 217 1.28 16.43 4.25
CA PHE A 217 0.96 15.03 4.46
C PHE A 217 0.31 14.76 5.82
N GLN A 218 -0.35 15.78 6.38
CA GLN A 218 -1.10 15.66 7.63
C GLN A 218 -2.62 15.65 7.47
N ASP A 219 -3.15 15.71 6.24
CA ASP A 219 -4.61 15.64 6.01
C ASP A 219 -5.23 14.40 6.62
N MET A 220 -4.53 13.28 6.53
CA MET A 220 -4.90 12.01 7.14
C MET A 220 -3.64 11.30 7.61
N VAL A 221 -3.53 11.07 8.92
CA VAL A 221 -2.40 10.34 9.50
C VAL A 221 -2.89 9.11 10.26
N VAL A 222 -2.39 7.95 9.86
CA VAL A 222 -2.77 6.65 10.43
C VAL A 222 -1.52 5.93 10.92
N LYS A 223 -1.55 5.46 12.17
CA LYS A 223 -0.59 4.51 12.70
C LYS A 223 -1.05 3.10 12.35
N VAL A 224 -0.19 2.27 11.80
CA VAL A 224 -0.52 0.88 11.46
C VAL A 224 0.51 -0.06 12.06
N GLU A 225 0.01 -1.05 12.79
CA GLU A 225 0.83 -2.04 13.49
C GLU A 225 0.67 -3.44 12.91
N SER A 226 1.67 -4.29 13.19
CA SER A 226 1.71 -5.71 12.83
C SER A 226 1.81 -5.99 11.32
N ILE A 227 2.47 -5.10 10.58
CA ILE A 227 2.70 -5.23 9.13
C ILE A 227 4.18 -5.05 8.78
N GLN A 228 4.67 -5.76 7.78
CA GLN A 228 6.05 -5.71 7.32
C GLN A 228 6.13 -5.52 5.81
N VAL A 229 7.20 -4.90 5.33
CA VAL A 229 7.49 -4.88 3.89
C VAL A 229 7.82 -6.31 3.47
N PRO A 230 7.14 -6.86 2.44
CA PRO A 230 7.48 -8.19 1.93
C PRO A 230 8.96 -8.24 1.53
N GLU A 231 9.63 -9.35 1.83
CA GLU A 231 11.03 -9.52 1.45
C GLU A 231 11.21 -9.25 -0.05
N PRO A 232 12.19 -8.41 -0.44
CA PRO A 232 12.43 -8.15 -1.84
C PRO A 232 12.70 -9.45 -2.60
N GLY A 233 11.99 -9.68 -3.71
CA GLY A 233 12.22 -10.85 -4.58
C GLY A 233 13.67 -10.96 -5.10
N SER A 234 14.47 -9.90 -4.98
CA SER A 234 15.91 -9.92 -5.23
C SER A 234 16.67 -10.90 -4.33
N LEU A 235 16.21 -11.16 -3.10
CA LEU A 235 16.81 -12.18 -2.22
C LEU A 235 16.55 -13.59 -2.76
N ALA A 236 15.34 -13.83 -3.28
CA ALA A 236 15.03 -15.09 -3.95
C ALA A 236 15.86 -15.26 -5.23
N LEU A 237 16.02 -14.20 -6.04
CA LEU A 237 16.86 -14.22 -7.24
C LEU A 237 18.34 -14.42 -6.90
N LEU A 238 18.85 -13.78 -5.85
CA LEU A 238 20.20 -13.99 -5.35
C LEU A 238 20.39 -15.44 -4.90
N GLY A 239 19.43 -15.99 -4.17
CA GLY A 239 19.44 -17.40 -3.76
C GLY A 239 19.47 -18.35 -4.95
N LEU A 240 18.65 -18.11 -5.97
CA LEU A 240 18.62 -18.89 -7.21
C LEU A 240 19.93 -18.76 -8.00
N ALA A 241 20.50 -17.55 -8.08
CA ALA A 241 21.78 -17.31 -8.73
C ALA A 241 22.90 -18.11 -8.04
N LEU A 242 22.96 -18.07 -6.71
CA LEU A 242 23.95 -18.82 -5.92
C LEU A 242 23.77 -20.34 -6.07
N ALA A 243 22.53 -20.82 -6.06
CA ALA A 243 22.23 -22.23 -6.31
C ALA A 243 22.69 -22.68 -7.70
N GLY A 244 22.51 -21.83 -8.73
CA GLY A 244 23.01 -22.06 -10.08
C GLY A 244 24.54 -22.18 -10.14
N VAL A 245 25.26 -21.31 -9.42
CA VAL A 245 26.73 -21.36 -9.31
C VAL A 245 27.21 -22.63 -8.57
N ALA A 246 26.53 -23.02 -7.50
CA ALA A 246 26.86 -24.24 -6.76
C ALA A 246 26.63 -25.52 -7.61
N ALA A 247 25.56 -25.56 -8.41
CA ALA A 247 25.28 -26.70 -9.28
C ALA A 247 26.31 -26.84 -10.42
N THR A 248 26.75 -25.72 -11.00
CA THR A 248 27.75 -25.71 -12.08
C THR A 248 29.14 -26.07 -11.59
N SER A 249 29.56 -25.58 -10.41
CA SER A 249 30.85 -25.94 -9.80
C SER A 249 30.94 -27.44 -9.45
N ARG A 250 29.87 -28.05 -8.92
CA ARG A 250 29.80 -29.50 -8.66
C ARG A 250 29.89 -30.36 -9.92
N ARG A 251 29.36 -29.88 -11.06
CA ARG A 251 29.50 -30.59 -12.35
C ARG A 251 30.92 -30.54 -12.88
N LYS A 252 31.63 -29.43 -12.66
CA LYS A 252 33.03 -29.27 -13.08
C LYS A 252 33.97 -30.15 -12.26
N SER A 253 33.76 -30.27 -10.95
CA SER A 253 34.58 -31.14 -10.10
C SER A 253 34.41 -32.63 -10.43
N ARG A 254 33.18 -33.10 -10.71
CA ARG A 254 32.96 -34.50 -11.15
C ARG A 254 33.64 -34.82 -12.47
N ARG A 255 33.56 -33.92 -13.47
CA ARG A 255 34.23 -34.12 -14.77
C ARG A 255 35.76 -34.16 -14.66
N GLN A 256 36.34 -33.45 -13.70
CA GLN A 256 37.78 -33.51 -13.43
C GLN A 256 38.20 -34.80 -12.70
N GLN A 257 37.30 -35.40 -11.91
CA GLN A 257 37.53 -36.72 -11.30
C GLN A 257 37.41 -37.87 -12.30
N ASP A 258 36.52 -37.77 -13.30
CA ASP A 258 36.37 -38.79 -14.35
C ASP A 258 37.50 -38.73 -15.42
N GLN A 259 38.37 -37.71 -15.36
CA GLN A 259 39.52 -37.52 -16.28
C GLN A 259 40.88 -37.81 -15.64
N ALA A 260 40.91 -38.27 -14.39
CA ALA A 260 42.10 -38.70 -13.65
C ALA A 260 42.06 -40.20 -13.39
#